data_AF-A0A5Q0TTG8-F1
#
_entry.id   AF-A0A5Q0TTG8-F1
#
_cell.length_a   1.000
_cell.length_b   1.000
_cell.length_c   1.000
_cell.angle_alpha   90.00
_cell.angle_beta   90.00
_cell.angle_gamma   90.00
#
_symmetry.space_group_name_H-M   'P 1'
#
loop_
_entity.id
_entity.type
_entity.pdbx_description
1 polymer ?
#
loop_
_entity_poly.entity_id
_entity_poly.type
_entity_poly.pdbx_seq_one_letter_code
_entity_poly.pdbx_strand_id
1 'polypeptide(L)'
;MTVTNYNINGLNFSVIIENKIVLVYMDVNKEIKRRKHIEDEERLIYMDVNKEIKNGILRKLVICNTKISSYICNAVVEVTNDKKNINEELLLNLYNEVVKASEIVI
;
A
#
# COMPACT_ATOMS: atom_id res chain seq x y z
N MET A 1 17.00 8.13 -11.07
CA MET A 1 16.11 7.52 -10.07
C MET A 1 16.60 7.91 -8.68
N THR A 2 15.71 8.39 -7.83
CA THR A 2 16.00 8.71 -6.42
C THR A 2 15.10 7.87 -5.53
N VAL A 3 15.64 7.27 -4.48
CA VAL A 3 14.88 6.50 -3.49
C VAL A 3 15.12 7.09 -2.12
N THR A 4 14.03 7.47 -1.44
CA THR A 4 14.06 8.01 -0.07
C THR A 4 13.19 7.15 0.82
N ASN A 5 13.72 6.74 1.97
CA ASN A 5 12.98 5.94 2.94
C ASN A 5 12.52 6.79 4.12
N TYR A 6 11.31 6.56 4.58
CA TYR A 6 10.72 7.18 5.76
C TYR A 6 10.27 6.08 6.72
N ASN A 7 10.47 6.30 8.02
CA ASN A 7 9.85 5.51 9.07
C ASN A 7 9.01 6.47 9.93
N ILE A 8 7.69 6.32 9.89
CA ILE A 8 6.76 7.20 10.57
C ILE A 8 5.87 6.32 11.45
N ASN A 9 5.98 6.46 12.77
CA ASN A 9 5.21 5.66 13.74
C ASN A 9 5.35 4.13 13.52
N GLY A 10 6.52 3.67 13.07
CA GLY A 10 6.78 2.25 12.79
C GLY A 10 6.25 1.76 11.44
N LEU A 11 5.64 2.63 10.62
CA LEU A 11 5.31 2.34 9.23
C LEU A 11 6.47 2.76 8.33
N ASN A 12 6.94 1.84 7.49
CA ASN A 12 7.98 2.14 6.51
C ASN A 12 7.38 2.57 5.17
N PHE A 13 7.99 3.58 4.57
CA PHE A 13 7.67 4.05 3.24
C PHE A 13 8.96 4.15 2.43
N SER A 14 8.94 3.65 1.20
CA SER A 14 9.98 3.90 0.21
C SER A 14 9.37 4.73 -0.91
N VAL A 15 9.86 5.96 -1.04
CA VAL A 15 9.45 6.93 -2.03
C VAL A 15 10.44 6.87 -3.18
N ILE A 16 9.96 6.45 -4.34
CA ILE A 16 10.75 6.25 -5.54
C ILE A 16 10.34 7.32 -6.54
N ILE A 17 11.29 8.17 -6.91
CA ILE A 17 11.09 9.27 -7.85
C ILE A 17 11.88 8.97 -9.12
N GLU A 18 11.18 8.83 -10.23
CA GLU A 18 11.76 8.63 -11.55
C GLU A 18 11.05 9.52 -12.57
N ASN A 19 11.77 10.46 -13.17
CA ASN A 19 11.23 11.46 -14.09
C ASN A 19 10.04 12.22 -13.49
N LYS A 20 8.84 11.99 -14.04
CA LYS A 20 7.58 12.59 -13.58
C LYS A 20 6.72 11.61 -12.79
N ILE A 21 7.23 10.44 -12.43
CA ILE A 21 6.49 9.42 -11.69
C ILE A 21 7.02 9.41 -10.26
N VAL A 22 6.08 9.39 -9.30
CA VAL A 22 6.39 9.19 -7.88
C VAL A 22 5.62 7.97 -7.41
N LEU A 23 6.35 6.93 -7.04
CA LEU A 23 5.80 5.73 -6.45
C LEU A 23 6.07 5.74 -4.95
N VAL A 24 5.06 5.40 -4.17
CA VAL A 24 5.18 5.16 -2.73
C VAL A 24 4.90 3.69 -2.50
N TYR A 25 5.95 2.95 -2.17
CA TYR A 25 5.84 1.64 -1.56
C TYR A 25 5.67 1.82 -0.06
N MET A 26 4.73 1.13 0.56
CA MET A 26 4.48 1.26 2.00
C MET A 26 4.20 -0.08 2.65
N ASP A 27 4.62 -0.21 3.90
CA ASP A 27 4.16 -1.25 4.81
C ASP A 27 2.76 -0.88 5.30
N VAL A 28 1.80 -1.79 5.12
CA VAL A 28 0.41 -1.58 5.53
C VAL A 28 0.10 -2.32 6.84
N ASN A 29 0.59 -3.56 6.97
CA ASN A 29 0.44 -4.40 8.17
C ASN A 29 -1.00 -4.43 8.75
N LYS A 30 -2.00 -4.44 7.87
CA LYS A 30 -3.42 -4.37 8.27
C LYS A 30 -4.08 -5.74 8.15
N GLU A 31 -4.63 -6.24 9.25
CA GLU A 31 -5.40 -7.49 9.26
C GLU A 31 -6.68 -7.38 8.43
N ILE A 32 -6.93 -8.38 7.59
CA ILE A 32 -8.16 -8.55 6.82
C ILE A 32 -9.08 -9.46 7.63
N LYS A 33 -10.13 -8.89 8.23
CA LYS A 33 -11.13 -9.64 9.01
C LYS A 33 -12.08 -10.41 8.08
N ARG A 34 -11.59 -11.44 7.37
CA ARG A 34 -12.46 -12.40 6.65
C ARG A 34 -12.43 -13.76 7.32
N ARG A 35 -13.59 -14.41 7.35
CA ARG A 35 -13.75 -15.78 7.87
C ARG A 35 -12.94 -16.74 7.01
N LYS A 36 -12.17 -17.63 7.67
CA LYS A 36 -11.40 -18.70 7.03
C LYS A 36 -12.29 -19.48 6.04
N HIS A 37 -11.95 -19.44 4.76
CA HIS A 37 -12.11 -20.62 3.93
C HIS A 37 -10.71 -21.22 3.77
N ILE A 38 -10.55 -22.36 4.42
CA ILE A 38 -9.38 -23.23 4.36
C ILE A 38 -9.31 -23.74 2.92
N GLU A 39 -8.17 -23.56 2.27
CA GLU A 39 -7.35 -24.63 1.70
C GLU A 39 -6.05 -24.02 1.18
N ASP A 40 -4.96 -24.72 1.47
CA ASP A 40 -3.58 -24.35 1.13
C ASP A 40 -3.44 -23.97 -0.35
N GLU A 41 -2.72 -22.87 -0.65
CA GLU A 41 -1.71 -22.85 -1.73
C GLU A 41 -0.94 -21.53 -1.82
N GLU A 42 -1.58 -20.36 -1.64
CA GLU A 42 -0.88 -19.07 -1.81
C GLU A 42 -0.58 -18.35 -0.49
N ARG A 43 0.70 -18.34 -0.10
CA ARG A 43 1.22 -17.58 1.05
C ARG A 43 1.29 -16.08 0.82
N LEU A 44 1.46 -15.67 -0.43
CA LEU A 44 1.59 -14.29 -0.88
C LEU A 44 0.75 -14.10 -2.13
N ILE A 45 -0.20 -13.18 -2.08
CA ILE A 45 -1.05 -12.81 -3.22
C ILE A 45 -0.64 -11.40 -3.65
N TYR A 46 -0.20 -11.27 -4.90
CA TYR A 46 0.08 -9.99 -5.53
C TYR A 46 -1.14 -9.59 -6.34
N MET A 47 -1.83 -8.55 -5.91
CA MET A 47 -3.01 -8.03 -6.59
C MET A 47 -2.63 -6.76 -7.34
N ASP A 48 -2.77 -6.79 -8.65
CA ASP A 48 -2.79 -5.56 -9.44
C ASP A 48 -4.13 -4.85 -9.19
N VAL A 49 -4.02 -3.60 -8.78
CA VAL A 49 -5.16 -2.74 -8.45
C VAL A 49 -5.07 -1.51 -9.35
N ASN A 50 -6.21 -0.94 -9.73
CA ASN A 50 -6.25 0.36 -10.40
C ASN A 50 -7.35 1.19 -9.77
N LYS A 51 -7.18 1.48 -8.48
CA LYS A 51 -8.18 2.19 -7.68
C LYS A 51 -7.68 3.60 -7.42
N GLU A 52 -8.43 4.58 -7.92
CA GLU A 52 -8.19 5.99 -7.60
C GLU A 52 -8.40 6.22 -6.09
N ILE A 53 -7.44 6.93 -5.51
CA ILE A 53 -7.50 7.49 -4.16
C ILE A 53 -7.26 9.00 -4.26
N LYS A 54 -7.53 9.74 -3.19
CA LYS A 54 -7.52 11.21 -3.24
C LYS A 54 -6.15 11.77 -3.68
N ASN A 55 -5.07 11.14 -3.25
CA ASN A 55 -3.70 11.61 -3.52
C ASN A 55 -2.94 10.78 -4.58
N GLY A 56 -3.61 9.88 -5.29
CA GLY A 56 -2.93 9.00 -6.24
C GLY A 56 -3.78 7.86 -6.76
N ILE A 57 -3.10 6.82 -7.25
CA ILE A 57 -3.71 5.60 -7.74
C ILE A 57 -3.06 4.44 -6.99
N LEU A 58 -3.87 3.65 -6.28
CA LEU A 58 -3.44 2.38 -5.71
C LEU A 58 -3.23 1.40 -6.87
N ARG A 59 -1.97 1.05 -7.13
CA ARG A 59 -1.53 0.21 -8.26
C ARG A 59 -1.37 -1.25 -7.88
N LYS A 60 -0.94 -1.53 -6.64
CA LYS A 60 -0.75 -2.91 -6.17
C LYS A 60 -1.06 -3.04 -4.69
N LEU A 61 -1.57 -4.21 -4.32
CA LEU A 61 -1.63 -4.70 -2.94
C LEU A 61 -0.91 -6.05 -2.86
N VAL A 62 -0.22 -6.27 -1.74
CA VAL A 62 0.35 -7.57 -1.40
C VAL A 62 -0.37 -8.08 -0.17
N ILE A 63 -1.04 -9.21 -0.31
CA ILE A 63 -1.70 -9.89 0.81
C ILE A 63 -0.80 -11.05 1.26
N CYS A 64 -0.46 -11.09 2.55
CA CYS A 64 0.17 -12.26 3.15
C CYS A 64 -0.86 -13.10 3.89
N ASN A 65 -0.98 -14.35 3.49
CA ASN A 65 -1.78 -15.34 4.19
C ASN A 65 -0.90 -16.09 5.18
N THR A 66 -1.25 -16.01 6.45
CA THR A 66 -0.59 -16.76 7.52
C THR A 66 -1.51 -17.88 8.02
N LYS A 67 -0.97 -18.77 8.87
CA LYS A 67 -1.77 -19.83 9.51
C LYS A 67 -2.94 -19.29 10.36
N ILE A 68 -2.79 -18.07 10.88
CA ILE A 68 -3.73 -17.48 11.84
C ILE A 68 -4.66 -16.44 11.21
N SER A 69 -4.16 -15.63 10.28
CA SER A 69 -4.93 -14.55 9.64
C SER A 69 -4.31 -14.12 8.30
N SER A 70 -5.02 -13.26 7.58
CA SER A 70 -4.55 -12.65 6.33
C SER A 70 -4.31 -11.16 6.56
N TYR A 71 -3.26 -10.63 5.97
CA TYR A 71 -2.84 -9.24 6.16
C TYR A 71 -2.58 -8.57 4.82
N ILE A 72 -2.96 -7.30 4.70
CA ILE A 72 -2.38 -6.42 3.69
C ILE A 72 -0.98 -6.09 4.20
N CYS A 73 0.04 -6.66 3.58
CA CYS A 73 1.43 -6.47 3.97
C CYS A 73 1.97 -5.19 3.38
N ASN A 74 1.76 -5.00 2.08
CA ASN A 74 2.31 -3.87 1.36
C ASN A 74 1.34 -3.31 0.34
N ALA A 75 1.57 -2.06 -0.03
CA ALA A 75 0.87 -1.39 -1.10
C ALA A 75 1.83 -0.54 -1.92
N VAL A 76 1.49 -0.36 -3.20
CA VAL A 76 2.17 0.58 -4.10
C VAL A 76 1.15 1.59 -4.59
N VAL A 77 1.45 2.86 -4.33
CA VAL A 77 0.66 3.99 -4.83
C VAL A 77 1.48 4.80 -5.81
N GLU A 78 0.88 5.15 -6.95
CA GLU A 78 1.39 6.18 -7.83
C GLU A 78 0.78 7.52 -7.44
N VAL A 79 1.61 8.47 -6.99
CA VAL A 79 1.16 9.79 -6.53
C VAL A 79 0.95 10.70 -7.72
N THR A 80 -0.27 11.21 -7.86
CA THR A 80 -0.67 12.08 -8.99
C THR A 80 -0.67 13.56 -8.62
N ASN A 81 -0.43 13.92 -7.36
CA ASN A 81 -0.49 15.31 -6.91
C ASN A 81 0.50 16.19 -7.68
N ASP A 82 -0.02 17.26 -8.31
CA ASP A 82 0.71 18.20 -9.16
C ASP A 82 1.94 18.83 -8.49
N LYS A 83 1.99 18.84 -7.15
CA LYS A 83 3.10 19.41 -6.39
C LYS A 83 4.14 18.43 -5.88
N LYS A 84 3.99 17.10 -6.06
CA LYS A 84 4.97 16.02 -5.72
C LYS A 84 5.81 16.23 -4.45
N ASN A 85 5.33 17.02 -3.49
CA ASN A 85 6.10 17.40 -2.32
C ASN A 85 5.83 16.33 -1.28
N ILE A 86 6.69 15.32 -1.28
CA ILE A 86 6.54 14.18 -0.39
C ILE A 86 7.01 14.57 1.01
N ASN A 87 6.08 14.52 1.95
CA ASN A 87 6.30 14.77 3.37
C ASN A 87 5.56 13.72 4.21
N GLU A 88 5.82 13.70 5.52
CA GLU A 88 5.25 12.70 6.43
C GLU A 88 3.72 12.74 6.47
N GLU A 89 3.13 13.94 6.45
CA GLU A 89 1.67 14.13 6.46
C GLU A 89 1.01 13.47 5.24
N LEU A 90 1.56 13.69 4.04
CA LEU A 90 1.07 13.07 2.81
C LEU A 90 1.21 11.55 2.87
N LEU A 91 2.33 11.02 3.38
CA LEU A 91 2.57 9.58 3.49
C LEU A 91 1.56 8.91 4.44
N LEU A 92 1.26 9.53 5.57
CA LEU A 92 0.24 9.05 6.50
C LEU A 92 -1.18 9.14 5.90
N ASN A 93 -1.48 10.21 5.15
CA ASN A 93 -2.74 10.33 4.43
C ASN A 93 -2.90 9.23 3.38
N LEU A 94 -1.84 8.96 2.61
CA LEU A 94 -1.81 7.86 1.64
C LEU A 94 -2.04 6.51 2.31
N TYR A 95 -1.38 6.21 3.43
CA TYR A 95 -1.61 4.99 4.19
C TYR A 95 -3.10 4.84 4.58
N ASN A 96 -3.70 5.89 5.14
CA ASN A 96 -5.11 5.86 5.54
C ASN A 96 -6.06 5.67 4.34
N GLU A 97 -5.75 6.28 3.20
CA GLU A 97 -6.49 6.10 1.95
C GLU A 97 -6.38 4.67 1.43
N VAL A 98 -5.17 4.08 1.45
CA VAL A 98 -4.92 2.70 1.04
C VAL A 98 -5.69 1.73 1.92
N VAL A 99 -5.66 1.88 3.24
CA VAL A 99 -6.40 0.99 4.15
C VAL A 99 -7.89 0.99 3.82
N LYS A 100 -8.49 2.17 3.64
CA LYS A 100 -9.92 2.30 3.27
C LYS A 100 -10.21 1.73 1.88
N ALA A 101 -9.36 2.01 0.90
CA ALA A 101 -9.55 1.51 -0.46
C ALA A 101 -9.44 -0.02 -0.51
N SER A 102 -8.54 -0.60 0.27
CA SER A 102 -8.30 -2.05 0.31
C SER A 102 -9.50 -2.81 0.87
N GLU A 103 -10.23 -2.25 1.84
CA GLU A 103 -11.47 -2.83 2.37
C GLU A 103 -12.59 -2.94 1.32
N ILE A 104 -12.53 -2.15 0.24
CA ILE A 104 -13.52 -2.17 -0.86
C ILE A 104 -13.10 -3.17 -1.95
N VAL A 105 -11.80 -3.27 -2.20
CA VAL A 105 -11.24 -4.06 -3.32
C VAL A 105 -11.07 -5.54 -2.95
N ILE A 106 -10.85 -5.84 -1.67
CA ILE A 106 -10.69 -7.20 -1.15
C ILE A 106 -12.06 -7.74 -0.76
#